data_AF-A0ABD2NIH6-F1
#
_entry.id   AF-A0ABD2NIH6-F1
#
_cell.length_a   1.000
_cell.length_b   1.000
_cell.length_c   1.000
_cell.angle_alpha   90.00
_cell.angle_beta   90.00
_cell.angle_gamma   90.00
#
_symmetry.space_group_name_H-M   'P 1'
#
loop_
_entity.id
_entity.type
_entity.pdbx_description
1 polymer ?
#
loop_
_entity_poly.entity_id
_entity_poly.type
_entity_poly.pdbx_seq_one_letter_code
_entity_poly.pdbx_strand_id
1 'polypeptide(L)'
;MLEKAHARYRSSNSLHDYQVFKDLRAQYKIRTRERHENYVLQAESRIKSDPQTFWRYINNLKASDGQLPGKMFHGDRVVNAGDDIVELFAHFFSQVFVSECVVPHCVEVQEVLDVTSLSFSPVEVFSGVVSVH
;
A
#
# COMPACT_ATOMS: atom_id res chain seq x y z
N MET A 1 13.07 12.64 -26.49
CA MET A 1 14.42 12.42 -27.10
C MET A 1 14.50 11.06 -27.79
N LEU A 2 14.16 9.97 -27.12
CA LEU A 2 14.14 8.62 -27.72
C LEU A 2 13.28 8.55 -29.00
N GLU A 3 12.06 9.11 -28.98
CA GLU A 3 11.18 9.17 -30.15
C GLU A 3 11.79 9.93 -31.33
N LYS A 4 12.52 11.02 -31.05
CA LYS A 4 13.23 11.81 -32.07
C LYS A 4 14.38 11.02 -32.70
N ALA A 5 15.14 10.27 -31.89
CA ALA A 5 16.21 9.39 -32.39
C ALA A 5 15.64 8.21 -33.19
N HIS A 6 14.52 7.63 -32.75
CA HIS A 6 13.82 6.58 -33.48
C HIS A 6 13.30 7.07 -34.84
N ALA A 7 12.68 8.26 -34.87
CA ALA A 7 12.21 8.89 -36.10
C ALA A 7 13.37 9.16 -37.07
N ARG A 8 14.50 9.67 -36.56
CA ARG A 8 15.72 9.87 -37.35
C ARG A 8 16.23 8.57 -37.98
N TYR A 9 16.42 7.53 -37.18
CA TYR A 9 16.82 6.21 -37.68
C TYR A 9 15.86 5.70 -38.77
N ARG A 10 14.54 5.81 -38.56
CA ARG A 10 13.55 5.39 -39.55
C ARG A 10 13.60 6.19 -40.86
N SER A 11 13.98 7.46 -40.80
CA SER A 11 14.11 8.31 -41.98
C SER A 11 15.45 8.16 -42.72
N SER A 12 16.55 7.92 -42.01
CA SER A 12 17.90 7.89 -42.59
C SER A 12 18.35 6.50 -43.00
N ASN A 13 17.79 5.45 -42.38
CA ASN A 13 18.20 4.05 -42.53
C ASN A 13 19.72 3.82 -42.36
N SER A 14 20.39 4.70 -41.61
CA SER A 14 21.84 4.66 -41.43
C SER A 14 22.21 3.81 -40.20
N LEU A 15 23.35 3.12 -40.28
CA LEU A 15 23.89 2.35 -39.15
C LEU A 15 24.22 3.26 -37.96
N HIS A 16 24.70 4.48 -38.22
CA HIS A 16 25.03 5.45 -37.19
C HIS A 16 23.80 5.86 -36.37
N ASP A 17 22.71 6.23 -37.04
CA ASP A 17 21.47 6.63 -36.36
C ASP A 17 20.83 5.45 -35.62
N TYR A 18 20.97 4.23 -36.15
CA TYR A 18 20.56 3.02 -35.44
C TYR A 18 21.34 2.85 -34.12
N GLN A 19 22.67 3.01 -34.16
CA GLN A 19 23.53 2.90 -32.98
C GLN A 19 23.11 3.91 -31.91
N VAL A 20 22.91 5.18 -32.31
CA VAL A 20 22.46 6.25 -31.43
C VAL A 20 21.10 5.93 -30.80
N PHE A 21 20.14 5.46 -31.61
CA PHE A 21 18.82 5.05 -31.10
C PHE A 21 18.92 3.88 -30.12
N LYS A 22 19.72 2.86 -30.44
CA LYS A 22 19.94 1.68 -29.60
C LYS A 22 20.52 2.06 -28.24
N ASP A 23 21.53 2.91 -28.23
CA ASP A 23 22.19 3.37 -27.00
C ASP A 23 21.23 4.22 -26.15
N LEU A 24 20.51 5.16 -26.77
CA LEU A 24 19.48 5.95 -26.08
C LEU A 24 18.37 5.07 -25.51
N ARG A 25 17.95 4.02 -26.22
CA ARG A 25 16.94 3.08 -25.74
C ARG A 25 17.45 2.30 -24.53
N ALA A 26 18.70 1.84 -24.57
CA ALA A 26 19.33 1.15 -23.44
C ALA A 26 19.40 2.05 -22.20
N GLN A 27 19.88 3.28 -22.36
CA GLN A 27 19.92 4.27 -21.27
C GLN A 27 18.53 4.61 -20.73
N TYR A 28 17.55 4.80 -21.61
CA TYR A 28 16.17 5.07 -21.19
C TYR A 28 15.58 3.91 -20.37
N LYS A 29 15.84 2.66 -20.77
CA LYS A 29 15.40 1.48 -20.03
C LYS A 29 15.98 1.45 -18.61
N ILE A 30 17.29 1.72 -18.49
CA ILE A 30 17.99 1.75 -17.20
C ILE A 30 17.41 2.85 -16.31
N ARG A 31 17.34 4.09 -16.80
CA ARG A 31 16.85 5.23 -16.02
C ARG A 31 15.38 5.10 -15.62
N THR A 32 14.55 4.55 -16.51
CA THR A 32 13.13 4.29 -16.20
C THR A 32 13.00 3.27 -15.08
N ARG A 33 13.79 2.20 -15.10
CA ARG A 33 13.84 1.22 -14.03
C ARG A 33 14.29 1.85 -12.70
N GLU A 34 15.41 2.56 -12.70
CA GLU A 34 15.94 3.22 -11.50
C GLU A 34 14.95 4.23 -10.89
N ARG A 35 14.29 5.03 -11.72
CA ARG A 35 13.28 5.99 -11.27
C ARG A 35 12.07 5.28 -10.69
N HIS A 36 11.65 4.17 -11.30
CA HIS A 36 10.55 3.36 -10.78
C HIS A 36 10.91 2.74 -9.43
N GLU A 37 12.07 2.11 -9.30
CA GLU A 37 12.56 1.54 -8.04
C GLU A 37 12.63 2.60 -6.93
N ASN A 38 13.17 3.79 -7.22
CA ASN A 38 13.22 4.89 -6.26
C ASN A 38 11.81 5.38 -5.88
N TYR A 39 10.89 5.48 -6.84
CA TYR A 39 9.50 5.83 -6.56
C TYR A 39 8.84 4.84 -5.58
N VAL A 40 9.05 3.53 -5.79
CA VAL A 40 8.53 2.48 -4.88
C VAL A 40 9.12 2.64 -3.48
N LEU A 41 10.44 2.79 -3.36
CA LEU A 41 11.11 3.01 -2.07
C LEU A 41 10.60 4.26 -1.35
N GLN A 42 10.34 5.34 -2.09
CA GLN A 42 9.76 6.56 -1.52
C GLN A 42 8.30 6.35 -1.08
N ALA A 43 7.49 5.64 -1.85
CA ALA A 43 6.12 5.33 -1.49
C ALA A 43 6.06 4.45 -0.23
N GLU A 44 6.92 3.45 -0.13
CA GLU A 44 7.03 2.55 1.04
C GLU A 44 7.51 3.27 2.29
N SER A 45 8.60 4.06 2.18
CA SER A 45 9.15 4.80 3.33
C SER A 45 8.20 5.86 3.88
N ARG A 46 7.33 6.42 3.03
CA ARG A 46 6.35 7.44 3.39
C ARG A 46 5.01 6.86 3.83
N ILE A 47 4.84 5.54 3.94
CA ILE A 47 3.54 4.92 4.27
C ILE A 47 2.91 5.47 5.55
N LYS A 48 3.72 5.86 6.55
CA LYS A 48 3.24 6.44 7.81
C LYS A 48 2.82 7.91 7.69
N SER A 49 3.48 8.69 6.82
CA SER A 49 3.25 10.14 6.67
C SER A 49 2.32 10.51 5.52
N ASP A 50 2.30 9.70 4.46
CA ASP A 50 1.46 9.84 3.26
C ASP A 50 1.01 8.45 2.78
N PRO A 51 0.08 7.81 3.51
CA PRO A 51 -0.45 6.50 3.13
C PRO A 51 -1.19 6.53 1.79
N GLN A 52 -1.71 7.68 1.37
CA GLN A 52 -2.49 7.81 0.14
C GLN A 52 -1.64 7.51 -1.10
N THR A 53 -0.39 7.99 -1.13
CA THR A 53 0.53 7.71 -2.24
C THR A 53 0.89 6.23 -2.34
N PHE A 54 1.14 5.57 -1.21
CA PHE A 54 1.36 4.13 -1.17
C PHE A 54 0.14 3.35 -1.69
N TRP A 55 -1.06 3.62 -1.17
CA TRP A 55 -2.26 2.91 -1.58
C TRP A 55 -2.63 3.16 -3.04
N ARG A 56 -2.37 4.35 -3.58
CA ARG A 56 -2.54 4.63 -5.01
C ARG A 56 -1.64 3.73 -5.87
N TYR A 57 -0.38 3.57 -5.49
CA TYR A 57 0.55 2.66 -6.18
C TYR A 57 0.05 1.22 -6.11
N ILE A 58 -0.30 0.72 -4.93
CA ILE A 58 -0.83 -0.64 -4.74
C ILE A 58 -2.13 -0.87 -5.53
N ASN A 59 -3.03 0.11 -5.58
CA ASN A 59 -4.27 -0.01 -6.35
C ASN A 59 -4.01 -0.06 -7.86
N ASN A 60 -3.02 0.69 -8.35
CA ASN A 60 -2.61 0.62 -9.75
C ASN A 60 -1.98 -0.74 -10.11
N LEU A 61 -1.28 -1.39 -9.16
CA LEU A 61 -0.79 -2.77 -9.33
C LEU A 61 -1.92 -3.79 -9.36
N LYS A 62 -2.95 -3.61 -8.53
CA LYS A 62 -4.09 -4.54 -8.44
C LYS A 62 -4.99 -4.56 -9.68
N ALA A 63 -4.89 -3.56 -10.54
CA ALA A 63 -5.60 -3.53 -11.82
C ALA A 63 -5.17 -4.68 -12.76
N SER A 64 -3.99 -5.27 -12.55
CA SER A 64 -3.59 -6.54 -13.15
C SER A 64 -3.92 -7.70 -12.20
N ASP A 65 -5.06 -8.34 -12.44
CA ASP A 65 -5.44 -9.70 -12.02
C ASP A 65 -5.16 -10.14 -10.58
N GLY A 66 -5.31 -9.30 -9.55
CA GLY A 66 -5.55 -9.70 -8.15
C GLY A 66 -4.66 -10.80 -7.51
N GLN A 67 -3.57 -11.19 -8.15
CA GLN A 67 -2.77 -12.36 -7.80
C GLN A 67 -1.73 -11.98 -6.76
N LEU A 68 -1.47 -12.93 -5.85
CA LEU A 68 -0.34 -12.82 -4.94
C LEU A 68 0.95 -12.62 -5.75
N PRO A 69 1.90 -11.79 -5.27
CA PRO A 69 3.15 -11.56 -5.97
C PRO A 69 3.88 -12.90 -6.15
N GLY A 70 4.36 -13.23 -7.34
CA GLY A 70 5.05 -14.53 -7.59
C GLY A 70 6.37 -14.70 -6.81
N LYS A 71 6.80 -13.68 -6.07
CA LYS A 71 8.00 -13.69 -5.23
C LYS A 71 7.89 -12.65 -4.11
N MET A 72 8.18 -13.04 -2.88
CA MET A 72 8.18 -12.15 -1.71
C MET A 72 9.50 -12.28 -0.93
N PHE A 73 9.93 -11.18 -0.29
CA PHE A 73 11.20 -11.09 0.44
C PHE A 73 10.95 -10.58 1.85
N HIS A 74 11.61 -11.16 2.84
CA HIS A 74 11.65 -10.64 4.21
C HIS A 74 12.97 -11.04 4.90
N GLY A 75 13.81 -10.05 5.21
CA GLY A 75 15.19 -10.29 5.64
C GLY A 75 15.95 -11.09 4.58
N ASP A 76 16.56 -12.21 4.98
CA ASP A 76 17.29 -13.12 4.09
C ASP A 76 16.38 -14.18 3.43
N ARG A 77 15.08 -14.20 3.74
CA ARG A 77 14.13 -15.18 3.22
C ARG A 77 13.50 -14.70 1.92
N VAL A 78 13.41 -15.62 0.96
CA VAL A 78 12.82 -15.40 -0.36
C VAL A 78 11.88 -16.57 -0.67
N VAL A 79 10.61 -16.28 -0.90
CA VAL A 79 9.56 -17.28 -1.15
C VAL A 79 8.89 -17.02 -2.50
N ASN A 80 8.51 -18.09 -3.22
CA ASN A 80 7.91 -17.99 -4.56
C ASN A 80 6.54 -18.71 -4.69
N ALA A 81 6.10 -19.40 -3.64
CA ALA A 81 4.83 -20.14 -3.62
C ALA A 81 3.77 -19.39 -2.80
N GLY A 82 2.51 -19.48 -3.22
CA GLY A 82 1.40 -18.72 -2.63
C GLY A 82 1.25 -18.95 -1.13
N ASP A 83 1.32 -20.19 -0.68
CA ASP A 83 1.18 -20.55 0.75
C ASP A 83 2.35 -19.99 1.57
N ASP A 84 3.58 -20.17 1.08
CA ASP A 84 4.79 -19.62 1.73
C ASP A 84 4.76 -18.09 1.79
N ILE A 85 4.20 -17.42 0.78
CA ILE A 85 4.01 -15.96 0.75
C ILE A 85 3.04 -15.53 1.85
N VAL A 86 1.93 -16.24 2.01
CA VAL A 86 0.93 -15.95 3.04
C VAL A 86 1.53 -16.15 4.43
N GLU A 87 2.28 -17.24 4.64
CA GLU A 87 2.92 -17.50 5.93
C GLU A 87 4.02 -16.48 6.25
N LEU A 88 4.85 -16.11 5.27
CA LEU A 88 5.87 -15.07 5.45
C LEU A 88 5.25 -13.71 5.79
N PHE A 89 4.12 -13.38 5.15
CA PHE A 89 3.35 -12.19 5.47
C PHE A 89 2.80 -12.24 6.91
N ALA A 90 2.16 -13.35 7.30
CA ALA A 90 1.63 -13.52 8.65
C ALA A 90 2.71 -13.39 9.72
N HIS A 91 3.86 -14.04 9.50
CA HIS A 91 5.01 -13.98 10.38
C HIS A 91 5.52 -12.54 10.55
N PHE A 92 5.70 -11.79 9.46
CA PHE A 92 6.11 -10.38 9.55
C PHE A 92 5.12 -9.54 10.38
N PHE A 93 3.83 -9.63 10.07
CA PHE A 93 2.83 -8.82 10.77
C PHE A 93 2.69 -9.18 12.25
N SER A 94 2.85 -10.46 12.61
CA SER A 94 2.86 -10.89 14.01
C SER A 94 3.97 -10.23 14.84
N GLN A 95 5.09 -9.83 14.22
CA GLN A 95 6.18 -9.13 14.88
C GLN A 95 5.95 -7.62 14.99
N VAL A 96 5.22 -7.05 14.05
CA VAL A 96 4.95 -5.60 14.01
C VAL A 96 3.82 -5.23 14.96
N PHE A 97 2.87 -6.14 15.21
CA PHE A 97 1.83 -5.95 16.20
C PHE A 97 2.31 -6.43 17.57
N VAL A 98 2.36 -5.50 18.53
CA VAL A 98 2.64 -5.84 19.93
C VAL A 98 1.44 -6.65 20.45
N SER A 99 1.68 -7.86 20.97
CA SER A 99 0.64 -8.70 21.59
C SER A 99 0.13 -8.14 22.92
N GLU A 100 0.74 -7.06 23.40
CA GLU A 100 0.38 -6.42 24.64
C GLU A 100 -0.02 -4.98 24.37
N CYS A 101 -1.31 -4.79 24.15
CA CYS A 101 -1.94 -3.66 24.79
C CYS A 101 -1.79 -3.89 26.31
N VAL A 102 -0.64 -3.55 26.89
CA VAL A 102 -0.59 -3.18 28.31
C VAL A 102 -1.24 -1.81 28.34
N VAL A 103 -2.54 -1.76 28.14
CA VAL A 103 -3.32 -0.64 28.60
C VAL A 103 -3.04 -0.54 30.10
N PRO A 104 -2.35 0.51 30.58
CA PRO A 104 -2.53 0.88 31.97
C PRO A 104 -3.97 1.41 31.99
N HIS A 105 -4.92 0.54 32.34
CA HIS A 105 -6.32 0.89 32.50
C HIS A 105 -7.11 1.08 31.18
N CYS A 106 -7.37 0.01 30.44
CA CYS A 106 -8.73 -0.14 29.91
C CYS A 106 -9.56 -0.20 31.17
N VAL A 107 -10.34 0.84 31.43
CA VAL A 107 -11.30 0.89 32.53
C VAL A 107 -11.96 -0.49 32.58
N GLU A 108 -11.77 -1.24 33.67
CA GLU A 108 -12.65 -2.38 33.93
C GLU A 108 -14.05 -1.83 33.76
N VAL A 109 -14.78 -2.31 32.75
CA VAL A 109 -16.16 -1.89 32.54
C VAL A 109 -16.91 -2.33 33.78
N GLN A 110 -17.01 -1.43 34.76
CA GLN A 110 -17.42 -1.83 36.10
C GLN A 110 -18.92 -2.08 36.16
N GLU A 111 -19.66 -1.82 35.08
CA GLU A 111 -21.02 -2.30 34.90
C GLU A 111 -21.38 -2.30 33.40
N VAL A 112 -21.74 -3.48 32.89
CA VAL A 112 -22.40 -3.59 31.58
C VAL A 112 -23.85 -3.21 31.80
N LEU A 113 -24.26 -2.03 31.35
CA LEU A 113 -25.65 -1.62 31.38
C LEU A 113 -26.42 -2.38 30.30
N ASP A 114 -27.32 -3.28 30.72
CA ASP A 114 -28.26 -3.93 29.83
C ASP A 114 -29.31 -2.92 29.36
N VAL A 115 -29.13 -2.40 28.15
CA VAL A 115 -30.07 -1.47 27.51
C VAL A 115 -31.48 -2.05 27.33
N THR A 116 -31.65 -3.38 27.41
CA THR A 116 -32.98 -4.01 27.36
C THR A 116 -33.71 -3.96 28.70
N SER A 117 -32.98 -3.70 29.80
CA SER A 117 -33.55 -3.49 31.13
C SER A 117 -34.00 -2.03 31.37
N LEU A 118 -33.61 -1.11 30.48
CA LEU A 118 -34.00 0.29 30.56
C LEU A 118 -35.41 0.48 29.98
N SER A 119 -36.38 0.71 30.86
CA SER A 119 -37.72 1.17 30.47
C SER A 119 -37.81 2.68 30.62
N PHE A 120 -37.97 3.39 29.51
CA PHE A 120 -38.25 4.83 29.53
C PHE A 120 -39.73 5.07 29.26
N SER A 121 -40.36 5.90 30.09
CA SER A 121 -41.68 6.43 29.80
C SER A 121 -41.58 7.48 28.68
N PRO A 122 -42.58 7.61 27.79
CA PRO A 122 -42.62 8.69 26.82
C PRO A 122 -42.41 10.08 27.46
N VAL A 123 -42.94 10.31 28.66
CA VAL A 123 -42.82 11.58 29.38
C VAL A 123 -41.37 11.90 29.76
N GLU A 124 -40.58 10.89 30.15
CA GLU A 124 -39.17 11.05 30.55
C GLU A 124 -38.27 11.35 29.35
N VAL A 125 -38.59 10.75 28.20
CA VAL A 125 -37.87 11.03 26.95
C VAL A 125 -38.09 12.50 26.53
N PHE A 126 -39.34 12.97 26.57
CA PHE A 126 -39.66 14.33 26.14
C PHE A 126 -39.22 15.41 27.14
N SER A 127 -39.22 15.17 28.45
CA SER A 127 -38.72 16.12 29.44
C SER A 127 -37.21 16.34 29.35
N GLY A 128 -36.45 15.27 29.06
CA GLY A 128 -35.01 15.34 28.83
C GLY A 128 -34.64 16.13 27.57
N VAL A 129 -35.40 15.97 26.47
CA VAL A 129 -35.17 16.69 25.22
C VAL A 129 -35.45 18.19 25.35
N VAL A 130 -36.47 18.59 26.12
CA VAL A 130 -36.82 20.00 26.34
C VAL A 130 -35.80 20.73 27.23
N SER A 131 -35.03 20.00 28.03
CA SER A 131 -34.02 20.57 28.94
C SER A 131 -32.65 20.85 28.28
N VAL A 132 -32.49 20.56 26.98
CA VAL A 132 -31.25 20.79 26.20
C VAL A 132 -31.37 22.05 25.30
N HIS A 133 -32.35 22.92 25.59
CA HIS A 133 -32.50 24.26 25.02
C HIS A 133 -32.66 25.29 26.15
#